data_AF-A0A538FCY1-F1
#
_entry.id   AF-A0A538FCY1-F1
#
_cell.length_a   1.000
_cell.length_b   1.000
_cell.length_c   1.000
_cell.angle_alpha   90.00
_cell.angle_beta   90.00
_cell.angle_gamma   90.00
#
_symmetry.space_group_name_H-M   'P 1'
#
loop_
_entity.id
_entity.type
_entity.pdbx_description
1 polymer ?
#
loop_
_entity_poly.entity_id
_entity_poly.type
_entity_poly.pdbx_seq_one_letter_code
_entity_poly.pdbx_strand_id
1 'polypeptide(L)'
;MPLDRRALELVRSLDEHELRQLVIVARGRLQNRSGPRFEDDTGQPRVTYRQQSVRCGKPSCTRCPHGPYWYAYWREDGRARSQYVGKSLPS
;
A
#
# COMPACT_ATOMS: atom_id res chain seq x y z
N MET A 1 -17.90 27.42 -19.03
CA MET A 1 -18.55 27.69 -17.73
C MET A 1 -17.49 27.57 -16.65
N PRO A 2 -17.18 28.63 -15.90
CA PRO A 2 -16.30 28.50 -14.74
C PRO A 2 -16.93 27.57 -13.69
N LEU A 3 -16.10 26.99 -12.82
CA LEU A 3 -16.61 26.21 -11.69
C LEU A 3 -17.44 27.11 -10.77
N ASP A 4 -18.57 26.59 -10.29
CA ASP A 4 -19.44 27.27 -9.34
C ASP A 4 -18.67 27.61 -8.04
N ARG A 5 -19.02 28.75 -7.42
CA ARG A 5 -18.38 29.22 -6.19
C ARG A 5 -18.44 28.20 -5.05
N ARG A 6 -19.56 27.49 -4.89
CA ARG A 6 -19.72 26.43 -3.88
C ARG A 6 -18.80 25.26 -4.16
N ALA A 7 -18.62 24.89 -5.43
CA ALA A 7 -17.69 23.83 -5.81
C ALA A 7 -16.24 24.20 -5.44
N LEU A 8 -15.85 25.46 -5.64
CA LEU A 8 -14.53 25.94 -5.23
C LEU A 8 -14.35 25.98 -3.71
N GLU A 9 -15.38 26.39 -2.98
CA GLU A 9 -15.38 26.40 -1.51
C GLU A 9 -15.26 24.98 -0.95
N LEU A 10 -15.98 24.01 -1.53
CA LEU A 10 -15.86 22.59 -1.15
C LEU A 10 -14.45 22.05 -1.37
N VAL A 11 -13.83 22.31 -2.53
CA VAL A 11 -12.46 21.86 -2.80
C VAL A 11 -11.45 22.47 -1.82
N ARG A 12 -11.67 23.72 -1.41
CA ARG A 12 -10.80 24.40 -0.43
C ARG A 12 -10.97 23.88 1.00
N SER A 13 -12.10 23.27 1.33
CA SER A 13 -12.33 22.67 2.64
C SER A 13 -11.84 21.22 2.75
N LEU A 14 -11.45 20.60 1.63
CA LEU A 14 -10.95 19.22 1.63
C LEU A 14 -9.60 19.09 2.34
N ASP A 15 -9.43 17.98 3.04
CA ASP A 15 -8.14 17.61 3.62
C ASP A 15 -7.17 17.00 2.58
N GLU A 16 -5.95 16.68 3.01
CA GLU A 16 -4.90 16.16 2.13
C GLU A 16 -5.27 14.81 1.48
N HIS A 17 -5.99 13.95 2.21
CA HIS A 17 -6.43 12.66 1.70
C HIS A 17 -7.52 12.84 0.65
N GLU A 18 -8.52 13.67 0.95
CA GLU A 18 -9.65 13.97 0.08
C GLU A 18 -9.20 14.70 -1.21
N LEU A 19 -8.25 15.62 -1.11
CA LEU A 19 -7.66 16.29 -2.28
C LEU A 19 -6.94 15.31 -3.21
N ARG A 20 -6.19 14.35 -2.65
CA ARG A 20 -5.56 13.28 -3.46
C ARG A 20 -6.59 12.46 -4.21
N GLN A 21 -7.68 12.06 -3.55
CA GLN A 21 -8.77 11.33 -4.18
C GLN A 21 -9.41 12.15 -5.32
N LEU A 22 -9.69 13.44 -5.09
CA LEU A 22 -10.26 14.33 -6.11
C LEU A 22 -9.37 14.42 -7.35
N VAL A 23 -8.06 14.58 -7.17
CA VAL A 23 -7.10 14.67 -8.28
C VAL A 23 -7.09 13.40 -9.13
N ILE A 24 -7.15 12.22 -8.51
CA ILE A 24 -7.17 10.94 -9.22
C ILE A 24 -8.42 10.84 -10.11
N VAL A 25 -9.60 11.15 -9.55
CA VAL A 25 -10.87 11.10 -10.27
C VAL A 25 -10.89 12.11 -11.42
N ALA A 26 -10.44 13.35 -11.17
CA ALA A 26 -10.39 14.41 -12.17
C ALA A 26 -9.45 14.04 -13.34
N ARG A 27 -8.25 13.51 -13.04
CA ARG A 27 -7.30 13.05 -14.05
C ARG A 27 -7.87 11.90 -14.90
N GLY A 28 -8.54 10.93 -14.26
CA GLY A 28 -9.18 9.82 -14.97
C GLY A 28 -10.25 10.29 -15.97
N ARG A 29 -11.07 11.28 -15.58
CA ARG A 29 -12.08 11.88 -16.46
C ARG A 29 -11.47 12.67 -17.62
N LEU A 30 -10.41 13.43 -17.39
CA LEU A 30 -9.74 14.23 -18.44
C LEU A 30 -9.03 13.36 -19.48
N GLN A 31 -8.53 12.19 -19.12
CA GLN A 31 -7.76 11.33 -20.02
C GLN A 31 -8.64 10.41 -20.90
N ASN A 32 -9.98 10.45 -20.77
CA ASN A 32 -10.94 9.60 -21.49
C ASN A 32 -10.56 8.10 -21.54
N ARG A 33 -9.84 7.62 -20.51
CA ARG A 33 -9.57 6.19 -20.31
C ARG A 33 -10.64 5.66 -19.38
N SER A 34 -11.29 4.57 -19.76
CA SER A 34 -12.13 3.77 -18.88
C SER A 34 -11.34 3.38 -17.63
N GLY A 35 -11.52 4.15 -16.55
CA GLY A 35 -11.01 3.88 -15.21
C GLY A 35 -9.54 4.24 -14.99
N PRO A 36 -9.21 5.04 -13.96
CA PRO A 36 -7.85 5.08 -13.48
C PRO A 36 -7.51 3.68 -12.91
N ARG A 37 -6.40 3.08 -13.37
CA ARG A 37 -5.71 2.07 -12.56
C ARG A 37 -5.19 2.84 -11.36
N PHE A 38 -5.79 2.61 -10.20
CA PHE A 38 -5.27 3.09 -8.92
C PHE A 38 -3.99 2.30 -8.64
N GLU A 39 -2.86 2.79 -9.16
CA GLU A 39 -1.60 2.54 -8.48
C GLU A 39 -1.66 3.43 -7.23
N ASP A 40 -1.75 2.75 -6.09
CA ASP A 40 -1.93 3.26 -4.74
C ASP A 40 -0.77 4.21 -4.39
N ASP A 41 -0.84 5.45 -4.88
CA ASP A 41 0.07 6.55 -4.56
C ASP A 41 -0.49 7.32 -3.35
N THR A 42 -0.88 6.58 -2.30
CA THR A 42 -1.19 7.15 -0.98
C THR A 42 0.08 7.59 -0.24
N GLY A 43 1.27 7.45 -0.85
CA GLY A 43 2.55 7.48 -0.14
C GLY A 43 2.70 6.33 0.86
N GLN A 44 1.71 5.44 0.96
CA GLN A 44 1.79 4.24 1.78
C GLN A 44 2.50 3.15 0.99
N PRO A 45 3.58 2.59 1.52
CA PRO A 45 4.35 1.62 0.77
C PRO A 45 3.50 0.36 0.59
N ARG A 46 3.29 -0.07 -0.66
CA ARG A 46 2.50 -1.25 -0.99
C ARG A 46 3.09 -2.50 -0.31
N VAL A 47 2.43 -2.98 0.74
CA VAL A 47 2.86 -4.16 1.50
C VAL A 47 2.35 -5.43 0.85
N THR A 48 3.25 -6.36 0.53
CA THR A 48 2.94 -7.71 0.06
C THR A 48 3.27 -8.73 1.15
N TYR A 49 2.32 -9.61 1.48
CA TYR A 49 2.54 -10.67 2.46
C TYR A 49 2.93 -11.98 1.79
N ARG A 50 3.94 -12.68 2.32
CA ARG A 50 4.37 -14.00 1.84
C ARG A 50 4.74 -14.92 2.99
N GLN A 51 4.38 -16.20 2.87
CA GLN A 51 4.83 -17.24 3.78
C GLN A 51 6.26 -17.70 3.47
N GLN A 52 7.08 -17.86 4.50
CA GLN A 52 8.47 -18.32 4.41
C GLN A 52 8.82 -19.30 5.53
N SER A 53 9.68 -20.26 5.21
CA SER A 53 10.28 -21.14 6.20
C SER A 53 11.72 -20.69 6.50
N VAL A 54 12.10 -20.64 7.77
CA VAL A 54 13.37 -20.09 8.25
C VAL A 54 14.23 -21.15 8.95
N ARG A 55 15.55 -21.07 8.78
CA ARG A 55 16.52 -21.87 9.54
C ARG A 55 16.91 -21.12 10.81
N CYS A 56 16.83 -21.76 11.97
CA CYS A 56 17.13 -21.09 13.25
C CYS A 56 18.62 -20.98 13.58
N GLY A 57 19.51 -21.60 12.79
CA GLY A 57 20.96 -21.56 12.99
C GLY A 57 21.49 -22.30 14.23
N LYS A 58 20.64 -23.00 14.98
CA LYS A 58 21.08 -23.78 16.16
C LYS A 58 21.72 -25.10 15.70
N PRO A 59 22.93 -25.43 16.19
CA PRO A 59 23.65 -26.63 15.74
C PRO A 59 22.91 -27.94 16.09
N SER A 60 22.09 -27.94 17.14
CA SER A 60 21.30 -29.09 17.59
C SER A 60 19.85 -29.12 17.08
N CYS A 61 19.46 -28.23 16.16
CA CYS A 61 18.09 -28.21 15.66
C CYS A 61 17.86 -29.30 14.61
N THR A 62 16.96 -30.25 14.91
CA THR A 62 16.55 -31.33 13.99
C THR A 62 15.24 -31.06 13.26
N ARG A 63 14.50 -29.99 13.62
CA ARG A 63 13.17 -29.65 13.08
C ARG A 63 13.19 -28.46 12.12
N CYS A 64 14.36 -28.06 11.64
CA CYS A 64 14.48 -27.02 10.62
C CYS A 64 14.13 -27.57 9.22
N PRO A 65 13.61 -26.74 8.31
CA PRO A 65 13.26 -25.32 8.49
C PRO A 65 11.93 -25.12 9.24
N HIS A 66 11.85 -24.06 10.05
CA HIS A 66 10.64 -23.71 10.80
C HIS A 66 9.70 -22.84 9.98
N GLY A 67 8.40 -22.99 10.18
CA GLY A 67 7.38 -22.21 9.49
C GLY A 67 6.23 -23.11 9.01
N PRO A 68 5.40 -22.62 8.07
CA PRO A 68 5.53 -21.31 7.41
C PRO A 68 5.23 -20.14 8.35
N TYR A 69 5.99 -19.06 8.21
CA TYR A 69 5.76 -17.78 8.86
C TYR A 69 5.44 -16.70 7.84
N TRP A 70 4.55 -15.80 8.21
CA TRP A 70 4.25 -14.62 7.42
C TRP A 70 5.32 -13.55 7.56
N TYR A 71 5.71 -13.02 6.40
CA TYR A 71 6.53 -11.84 6.26
C TYR A 71 5.81 -10.81 5.41
N ALA A 72 5.88 -9.56 5.83
CA ALA A 72 5.49 -8.39 5.07
C ALA A 72 6.70 -7.91 4.25
N TYR A 73 6.47 -7.50 3.00
CA TYR A 73 7.47 -6.93 2.09
C TYR A 73 6.97 -5.62 1.52
N TRP A 74 7.79 -4.58 1.57
CA TRP A 74 7.46 -3.30 0.97
C TRP A 74 8.71 -2.59 0.47
N ARG A 75 8.53 -1.49 -0.27
CA ARG A 75 9.64 -0.59 -0.61
C ARG A 75 9.48 0.72 0.13
N GLU A 76 10.56 1.18 0.73
CA GLU A 76 10.65 2.43 1.47
C GLU A 76 11.95 3.13 1.02
N ASP A 77 11.86 4.38 0.59
CA ASP A 77 13.00 5.16 0.04
C ASP A 77 13.81 4.40 -1.02
N GLY A 78 13.11 3.70 -1.91
CA GLY A 78 13.74 2.89 -2.97
C GLY A 78 14.42 1.60 -2.49
N ARG A 79 14.38 1.27 -1.19
CA ARG A 79 14.97 0.04 -0.63
C ARG A 79 13.88 -0.99 -0.30
N ALA A 80 14.17 -2.26 -0.54
CA ALA A 80 13.29 -3.35 -0.12
C ALA A 80 13.38 -3.55 1.40
N ARG A 81 12.24 -3.57 2.06
CA ARG A 81 12.09 -3.84 3.49
C ARG A 81 11.28 -5.11 3.69
N SER A 82 11.54 -5.80 4.79
CA SER A 82 10.74 -6.92 5.22
C SER A 82 10.56 -6.93 6.74
N GLN A 83 9.42 -7.45 7.18
CA GLN A 83 9.11 -7.61 8.61
C GLN A 83 8.46 -8.96 8.86
N TYR A 84 8.89 -9.62 9.93
CA TYR A 84 8.26 -10.84 10.42
C TYR A 84 6.91 -10.50 11.07
N VAL A 85 5.85 -11.15 10.61
CA VAL A 85 4.47 -10.91 11.07
C VAL A 85 4.04 -11.96 12.09
N GLY A 86 4.38 -13.24 11.86
CA GLY A 86 3.98 -14.33 12.76
C GLY A 86 3.49 -15.57 12.03
N LYS A 87 2.76 -16.45 12.73
CA LYS A 87 2.21 -17.69 12.14
C LYS A 87 0.90 -17.48 11.39
N SER A 88 0.13 -16.45 11.75
CA SER A 88 -1.14 -16.10 11.13
C SER A 88 -1.10 -14.64 10.68
N LEU A 89 -1.78 -14.30 9.59
CA LEU A 89 -2.01 -12.90 9.25
C LEU A 89 -3.00 -12.30 10.25
N PRO A 90 -2.81 -11.05 10.68
CA PRO A 90 -3.88 -10.31 11.34
C PRO A 90 -5.09 -10.28 10.40
N SER A 91 -6.26 -10.63 10.94
CA SER A 91 -7.54 -10.72 10.21
C SER A 91 -8.17 -9.35 10.02
#